data_AF-A0A924Z5I5-F1
#
_entry.id   AF-A0A924Z5I5-F1
#
_cell.length_a   1.000
_cell.length_b   1.000
_cell.length_c   1.000
_cell.angle_alpha   90.00
_cell.angle_beta   90.00
_cell.angle_gamma   90.00
#
_symmetry.space_group_name_H-M   'P 1'
#
loop_
_entity.id
_entity.type
_entity.pdbx_description
1 polymer ?
#
loop_
_entity_poly.entity_id
_entity_poly.type
_entity_poly.pdbx_seq_one_letter_code
_entity_poly.pdbx_strand_id
1 'polypeptide(L)'
;DDLARRLSAAQQHQRQPPGGTLGRLALRLAAADPHQVLARGYAWLADTAGTPVIRAAGLRPGAALTAQWADGRAAVQVLSTTLGLVGPPPAAAGDPTPPMPAGDPRPPARAPRRRAKP
;
A
#
# COMPACT_ATOMS: atom_id res chain seq x y z
N ASP A 1 52.54 -36.24 -5.38
CA ASP A 1 51.35 -35.95 -4.53
C ASP A 1 50.85 -34.50 -4.53
N ASP A 2 51.73 -33.50 -4.43
CA ASP A 2 51.29 -32.09 -4.29
C ASP A 2 50.47 -31.55 -5.49
N LEU A 3 50.86 -31.91 -6.72
CA LEU A 3 50.17 -31.50 -7.94
C LEU A 3 48.74 -32.06 -8.04
N ALA A 4 48.53 -33.32 -7.64
CA ALA A 4 47.20 -33.93 -7.61
C ALA A 4 46.29 -33.27 -6.58
N ARG A 5 46.86 -32.85 -5.44
CA ARG A 5 46.16 -32.09 -4.40
C ARG A 5 45.76 -30.70 -4.89
N ARG A 6 46.66 -30.01 -5.58
CA ARG A 6 46.40 -28.68 -6.17
C ARG A 6 45.39 -28.72 -7.30
N LEU A 7 45.43 -29.75 -8.15
CA LEU A 7 44.43 -29.94 -9.21
C LEU A 7 43.05 -30.27 -8.64
N SER A 8 42.98 -31.12 -7.62
CA SER A 8 41.72 -31.44 -6.93
C SER A 8 41.13 -30.19 -6.27
N ALA A 9 41.96 -29.39 -5.59
CA ALA A 9 41.53 -28.13 -4.98
C ALA A 9 41.08 -27.08 -6.02
N ALA A 10 41.72 -27.02 -7.19
CA ALA A 10 41.32 -26.16 -8.29
C ALA A 10 39.99 -26.61 -8.93
N GLN A 11 39.79 -27.92 -9.12
CA GLN A 11 38.53 -28.52 -9.56
C GLN A 11 37.37 -28.19 -8.60
N GLN A 12 37.62 -28.26 -7.29
CA GLN A 12 36.63 -27.91 -6.27
C GLN A 12 36.32 -26.41 -6.27
N HIS A 13 37.33 -25.55 -6.44
CA HIS A 13 37.14 -24.10 -6.58
C HIS A 13 36.41 -23.71 -7.87
N GLN A 14 36.58 -24.46 -8.96
CA GLN A 14 35.83 -24.24 -10.20
C GLN A 14 34.36 -24.63 -10.08
N ARG A 15 34.03 -25.53 -9.14
CA ARG A 15 32.65 -25.88 -8.78
C ARG A 15 32.11 -24.93 -7.70
N GLN A 16 32.23 -23.62 -7.90
CA GLN A 16 31.43 -22.72 -7.07
C GLN A 16 29.95 -22.89 -7.44
N PRO A 17 29.06 -23.11 -6.46
CA PRO A 17 27.65 -23.27 -6.74
C PRO A 17 27.09 -21.95 -7.30
N PRO A 18 26.41 -21.94 -8.46
CA PRO A 18 25.82 -20.75 -9.06
C PRO A 18 24.62 -20.17 -8.28
N GLY A 19 24.25 -20.78 -7.15
CA GLY A 19 23.05 -20.46 -6.37
C GLY A 19 23.09 -19.16 -5.56
N GLY A 20 24.23 -18.49 -5.46
CA GLY A 20 24.37 -17.28 -4.63
C GLY A 20 23.48 -16.12 -5.09
N THR A 21 23.38 -15.87 -6.40
CA THR A 21 22.58 -14.78 -6.95
C THR A 21 21.08 -15.08 -6.91
N LEU A 22 20.69 -16.31 -7.28
CA LEU A 22 19.29 -16.76 -7.22
C LEU A 22 18.76 -16.80 -5.78
N GLY A 23 19.57 -17.30 -4.83
CA GLY A 23 19.20 -17.30 -3.42
C GLY A 23 19.03 -15.88 -2.85
N ARG A 24 19.91 -14.95 -3.21
CA ARG A 24 19.78 -13.53 -2.83
C ARG A 24 18.55 -12.88 -3.45
N LEU A 25 18.23 -13.19 -4.71
CA LEU A 25 17.03 -12.67 -5.39
C LEU A 25 15.76 -13.23 -4.75
N ALA A 26 15.72 -14.52 -4.42
CA ALA A 26 14.60 -15.15 -3.74
C ALA A 26 14.36 -14.54 -2.34
N LEU A 27 15.42 -14.28 -1.57
CA LEU A 27 15.31 -13.60 -0.28
C LEU A 27 14.82 -12.17 -0.41
N ARG A 28 15.24 -11.44 -1.45
CA ARG A 28 14.76 -10.08 -1.73
C ARG A 28 13.29 -10.06 -2.17
N LEU A 29 12.87 -11.04 -2.97
CA LEU A 29 11.46 -11.21 -3.34
C LEU A 29 10.60 -11.54 -2.13
N ALA A 30 11.04 -12.46 -1.27
CA ALA A 30 10.35 -12.78 -0.03
C ALA A 30 10.25 -11.56 0.90
N ALA A 31 11.34 -10.80 1.07
CA ALA A 31 11.33 -9.59 1.90
C ALA A 31 10.43 -8.47 1.35
N ALA A 32 10.18 -8.46 0.05
CA ALA A 32 9.30 -7.50 -0.61
C ALA A 32 7.84 -7.96 -0.70
N ASP A 33 7.51 -9.17 -0.21
CA ASP A 33 6.16 -9.72 -0.28
C ASP A 33 5.21 -8.97 0.69
N PRO A 34 4.19 -8.24 0.17
CA PRO A 34 3.22 -7.51 0.99
C PRO A 34 2.44 -8.42 1.96
N HIS A 35 2.28 -9.69 1.62
CA HIS A 35 1.57 -10.65 2.48
C HIS A 35 2.31 -10.95 3.78
N GLN A 36 3.65 -10.83 3.79
CA GLN A 36 4.43 -11.02 5.03
C GLN A 36 4.18 -9.92 6.05
N VAL A 37 3.79 -8.72 5.60
CA VAL A 37 3.37 -7.65 6.51
C VAL A 37 2.02 -8.01 7.13
N LEU A 38 1.08 -8.53 6.34
CA LEU A 38 -0.23 -8.95 6.86
C LEU A 38 -0.15 -10.14 7.83
N ALA A 39 0.72 -11.12 7.54
CA ALA A 39 0.92 -12.30 8.39
C ALA A 39 1.50 -11.96 9.78
N ARG A 40 2.11 -10.78 9.94
CA ARG A 40 2.63 -10.28 11.23
C ARG A 40 1.57 -9.57 12.08
N GLY A 41 0.29 -9.60 11.65
CA GLY A 41 -0.83 -8.99 12.39
C GLY A 41 -1.14 -7.55 11.99
N TYR A 42 -0.61 -7.07 10.86
CA TYR A 42 -0.97 -5.76 10.30
C TYR A 42 -2.15 -5.88 9.34
N ALA A 43 -2.84 -4.75 9.12
CA ALA A 43 -3.91 -4.63 8.14
C ALA A 43 -3.53 -3.62 7.05
N TRP A 44 -3.88 -3.93 5.81
CA TRP A 44 -3.83 -2.98 4.70
C TRP A 44 -5.16 -2.25 4.60
N LEU A 45 -5.14 -0.93 4.62
CA LEU A 45 -6.32 -0.09 4.47
C LEU A 45 -6.39 0.45 3.04
N ALA A 46 -7.56 0.35 2.42
CA ALA A 46 -7.84 0.94 1.12
C ALA A 46 -9.13 1.76 1.16
N ASP A 47 -9.17 2.83 0.37
CA ASP A 47 -10.39 3.62 0.18
C ASP A 47 -11.42 2.88 -0.71
N THR A 48 -12.53 3.55 -1.01
CA THR A 48 -13.59 2.99 -1.87
C THR A 48 -13.17 2.79 -3.32
N ALA A 49 -12.09 3.43 -3.76
CA ALA A 49 -11.48 3.22 -5.08
C ALA A 49 -10.42 2.10 -5.07
N GLY A 50 -10.16 1.48 -3.92
CA GLY A 50 -9.11 0.47 -3.75
C GLY A 50 -7.70 1.07 -3.61
N THR A 51 -7.59 2.39 -3.46
CA THR A 51 -6.31 3.08 -3.28
C THR A 51 -5.82 2.90 -1.85
N PRO A 52 -4.54 2.53 -1.64
CA PRO A 52 -3.99 2.33 -0.31
C PRO A 52 -3.96 3.61 0.52
N VAL A 53 -4.45 3.52 1.76
CA VAL A 53 -4.39 4.61 2.74
C VAL A 53 -3.14 4.44 3.60
N ILE A 54 -2.15 5.29 3.36
CA ILE A 54 -0.84 5.25 4.06
C ILE A 54 -0.63 6.39 5.06
N ARG A 55 -1.55 7.35 5.16
CA ARG A 55 -1.50 8.45 6.13
C ARG A 55 -2.87 8.67 6.78
N ALA A 56 -2.88 8.93 8.08
CA ALA A 56 -4.07 9.35 8.79
C ALA A 56 -4.47 10.80 8.46
N ALA A 57 -3.49 11.65 8.11
CA ALA A 57 -3.72 13.03 7.69
C ALA A 57 -4.52 13.06 6.38
N GLY A 58 -5.82 13.31 6.46
CA GLY A 58 -6.75 13.31 5.34
C GLY A 58 -7.96 12.38 5.52
N LEU A 59 -7.91 11.46 6.50
CA LEU A 59 -9.07 10.67 6.87
C LEU A 59 -10.14 11.55 7.53
N ARG A 60 -11.39 11.32 7.13
CA ARG A 60 -12.55 12.04 7.67
C ARG A 60 -13.41 11.06 8.48
N PRO A 61 -13.93 11.45 9.65
CA PRO A 61 -14.97 10.69 10.32
C PRO A 61 -16.12 10.36 9.36
N GLY A 62 -16.61 9.12 9.42
CA GLY A 62 -17.62 8.59 8.52
C GLY A 62 -17.07 7.96 7.24
N ALA A 63 -15.79 8.15 6.88
CA ALA A 63 -15.22 7.55 5.68
C ALA A 63 -15.21 6.02 5.75
N ALA A 64 -15.73 5.37 4.72
CA ALA A 64 -15.72 3.92 4.58
C ALA A 64 -14.41 3.46 3.93
N LEU A 65 -13.77 2.46 4.53
CA LEU A 65 -12.53 1.85 4.05
C LEU A 65 -12.69 0.33 4.03
N THR A 66 -11.82 -0.34 3.28
CA THR A 66 -11.64 -1.78 3.35
C THR A 66 -10.34 -2.08 4.09
N ALA A 67 -10.43 -2.90 5.12
CA ALA A 67 -9.27 -3.44 5.82
C ALA A 67 -9.04 -4.89 5.39
N GLN A 68 -7.81 -5.22 5.01
CA GLN A 68 -7.38 -6.55 4.61
C GLN A 68 -6.33 -7.06 5.60
N TRP A 69 -6.59 -8.24 6.17
CA TRP A 69 -5.65 -9.05 6.94
C TRP A 69 -5.23 -10.28 6.13
N ALA A 70 -4.35 -11.10 6.69
CA ALA A 70 -3.88 -12.33 6.04
C ALA A 70 -5.00 -13.37 5.83
N ASP A 71 -6.03 -13.36 6.67
CA ASP A 71 -7.13 -14.33 6.70
C ASP A 71 -8.41 -13.83 6.03
N GLY A 72 -8.55 -12.51 5.84
CA GLY A 72 -9.78 -11.97 5.27
C GLY A 72 -9.83 -10.45 5.18
N ARG A 73 -11.01 -9.95 4.79
CA ARG A 73 -11.32 -8.53 4.64
C ARG A 73 -12.50 -8.13 5.51
N ALA A 74 -12.51 -6.89 5.98
CA ALA A 74 -13.67 -6.28 6.62
C ALA A 74 -13.89 -4.86 6.09
N ALA A 75 -15.15 -4.46 6.00
CA ALA A 75 -15.52 -3.06 5.83
C ALA A 75 -15.38 -2.35 7.18
N VAL A 76 -14.71 -1.19 7.18
CA VAL A 76 -14.48 -0.39 8.38
C VAL A 76 -14.87 1.06 8.14
N GLN A 77 -15.18 1.79 9.21
CA GLN A 77 -15.49 3.21 9.15
C GLN A 77 -14.56 3.99 10.05
N VAL A 78 -14.05 5.12 9.56
CA VAL A 78 -13.26 6.05 10.37
C VAL A 78 -14.20 6.73 11.36
N LEU A 79 -13.95 6.57 12.66
CA LEU A 79 -14.75 7.21 13.71
C LEU A 79 -14.14 8.55 14.13
N SER A 80 -12.83 8.59 14.28
CA SER A 80 -12.07 9.79 14.63
C SER A 80 -10.66 9.68 14.08
N THR A 81 -9.94 10.80 14.04
CA THR A 81 -8.54 10.83 13.58
C THR A 81 -7.76 11.73 14.51
N THR A 82 -6.75 11.15 15.15
CA THR A 82 -5.79 11.88 15.98
C THR A 82 -4.47 11.88 15.27
N LEU A 83 -3.97 13.06 14.93
CA LEU A 83 -2.63 13.21 14.38
C LEU A 83 -1.66 13.39 15.55
N GLY A 84 -0.61 12.58 15.58
CA GLY A 84 0.53 12.86 16.45
C GLY A 84 1.25 14.12 15.99
N LEU A 85 1.82 14.87 16.93
CA LEU A 85 2.79 15.94 16.61
C LEU A 85 4.01 15.29 15.96
N VAL A 86 4.03 15.26 14.63
CA VAL A 86 5.25 15.04 13.86
C VAL A 86 6.00 16.36 13.87
N GLY A 87 7.25 16.36 14.35
CA GLY A 87 8.13 17.54 14.29
C GLY A 87 8.23 18.10 12.86
N PRO A 88 8.67 19.36 12.68
CA PRO A 88 8.59 20.05 11.40
C PRO A 88 9.16 19.18 10.27
N PRO A 89 8.42 19.02 9.15
CA PRO A 89 8.85 18.15 8.06
C PRO A 89 10.15 18.67 7.46
N PRO A 90 11.11 17.81 7.03
CA PRO A 90 12.17 18.25 6.14
C PRO A 90 11.51 18.83 4.89
N ALA A 91 11.85 20.09 4.60
CA ALA A 91 11.31 20.82 3.46
C ALA A 91 11.43 19.99 2.17
N ALA A 92 10.35 20.01 1.39
CA ALA A 92 10.22 19.49 0.02
C ALA A 92 10.10 17.96 -0.18
N ALA A 93 8.86 17.48 -0.24
CA ALA A 93 8.43 16.48 -1.21
C ALA A 93 6.98 16.81 -1.61
N GLY A 94 6.75 16.94 -2.91
CA GLY A 94 5.66 17.70 -3.53
C GLY A 94 4.23 17.36 -3.07
N ASP A 95 3.37 18.35 -3.27
CA ASP A 95 1.92 18.31 -3.01
C ASP A 95 1.29 16.95 -3.37
N PRO A 96 0.75 16.19 -2.40
CA PRO A 96 -0.31 15.26 -2.71
C PRO A 96 -1.56 16.10 -2.98
N THR A 97 -1.89 16.31 -4.25
CA THR A 97 -3.19 16.85 -4.65
C THR A 97 -4.27 16.07 -3.90
N PRO A 98 -5.11 16.72 -3.07
CA PRO A 98 -6.18 16.02 -2.37
C PRO A 98 -7.11 15.37 -3.41
N PRO A 99 -7.57 14.12 -3.21
CA PRO A 99 -8.64 13.60 -4.03
C PRO A 99 -9.85 14.51 -3.84
N MET A 100 -10.37 15.05 -4.94
CA MET A 100 -11.55 15.89 -4.91
C MET A 100 -12.70 15.14 -4.21
N PRO A 101 -13.53 15.81 -3.40
CA PRO A 101 -14.71 15.18 -2.85
C PRO A 101 -15.65 14.81 -4.00
N ALA A 102 -15.98 13.52 -4.11
CA ALA A 102 -17.09 13.07 -4.93
C ALA A 102 -18.33 13.89 -4.53
N GLY A 103 -18.85 14.66 -5.49
CA GLY A 103 -19.96 15.58 -5.27
C GLY A 103 -21.22 14.83 -4.87
N ASP A 104 -22.00 15.44 -3.97
CA ASP A 104 -23.36 15.03 -3.68
C ASP A 104 -24.20 14.96 -4.98
N PRO A 105 -25.07 13.95 -5.14
CA PRO A 105 -25.99 13.93 -6.26
C PRO A 105 -27.00 15.08 -6.11
N ARG A 106 -26.86 16.08 -6.98
CA ARG A 106 -27.80 17.20 -7.16
C ARG A 106 -29.20 16.66 -7.46
N PRO A 107 -30.26 17.04 -6.73
CA PRO A 107 -31.63 16.64 -7.07
C PRO A 107 -32.10 17.36 -8.36
N PRO A 108 -32.93 16.72 -9.20
CA PRO A 108 -33.43 17.34 -10.42
C PRO A 108 -34.35 18.53 -10.11
N ALA A 109 -34.17 19.60 -10.88
CA ALA A 109 -34.89 20.86 -10.75
C ALA A 109 -36.39 20.72 -11.03
N ARG A 110 -37.19 21.41 -10.21
CA ARG A 110 -38.65 21.48 -10.25
C ARG A 110 -39.12 22.24 -11.50
N ALA A 111 -40.08 21.66 -12.22
CA ALA A 111 -40.66 22.23 -13.46
C ALA A 111 -41.30 23.61 -13.25
N PRO A 112 -41.20 24.55 -14.23
CA PRO A 112 -41.87 25.82 -14.14
C PRO A 112 -43.37 25.68 -14.45
N ARG A 113 -44.20 26.08 -13.48
CA ARG A 113 -45.64 26.33 -13.67
C ARG A 113 -45.80 27.53 -14.60
N ARG A 114 -46.31 27.34 -15.82
CA ARG A 114 -46.83 28.46 -16.61
C ARG A 114 -48.24 28.80 -16.14
N ARG A 115 -48.35 30.03 -15.62
CA ARG A 115 -49.59 30.72 -15.26
C ARG A 115 -50.44 30.94 -16.51
N ALA A 116 -51.74 30.83 -16.31
CA ALA A 116 -52.77 31.23 -17.24
C ALA A 116 -53.02 32.75 -17.24
N LYS A 117 -53.76 33.15 -18.29
CA LYS A 117 -54.64 34.33 -18.47
C LYS A 117 -54.07 35.60 -19.12
N PRO A 118 -54.94 36.45 -19.74
CA PRO A 118 -56.42 36.42 -19.78
C PRO A 118 -57.04 35.64 -20.95
#